data_AF-A0AAU9JXW3-F1
#
_entry.id   AF-A0AAU9JXW3-F1
#
_cell.length_a   1.000
_cell.length_b   1.000
_cell.length_c   1.000
_cell.angle_alpha   90.00
_cell.angle_beta   90.00
_cell.angle_gamma   90.00
#
_symmetry.space_group_name_H-M   'P 1'
#
loop_
_entity.id
_entity.type
_entity.pdbx_description
1 polymer ?
#
loop_
_entity_poly.entity_id
_entity_poly.type
_entity_poly.pdbx_seq_one_letter_code
_entity_poly.pdbx_strand_id
1 'polypeptide(L)'
;MKPLATQWRSKLMLFLPIKLTFVCLSIMIVSILQKQWATVKTGDESYHMNFLRCTNCKLWTQDWSWRCFRNYMCESDPNLGNCAVYSDGWNATKYFLILEILAFIFGLVLLEKLILAYRNKYFGNTVIVHLAAASMALFHTGAVYVWFSLNHTSWIRSHTNRPHVVAKNGPKLALINTFFAFSAFISVLYLLKKHGNETYASMSLDTKIGKKTAKYWLKLSGALFILGFLSHVIVLGIGRWALRYTFENDTIWQGGLLNCYYCEEGIDNIHWDCLASVTCHFAPNSGTCDFYKDLWKASVSYIIFILIALINFILLAQSFYSILKRRDYGIPFLNYLYAVLLCGFNLIAAISYIWISQAKMFSIECSERVGYDDRPALCPTGGPYTILGSNLFTLPATVIFLIVYYRRVEVEYEMKLEESVIDMNSEDSGIELNIITE
;
A
#
# COMPACT_ATOMS: atom_id res chain seq x y z
N MET A 1 -37.59 0.15 -20.59
CA MET A 1 -37.33 -0.46 -19.26
C MET A 1 -36.83 -1.89 -19.46
N LYS A 2 -35.67 -2.28 -18.92
CA LYS A 2 -35.25 -3.70 -18.93
C LYS A 2 -36.09 -4.48 -17.92
N PRO A 3 -36.53 -5.71 -18.22
CA PRO A 3 -37.39 -6.48 -17.31
C PRO A 3 -36.67 -6.75 -15.98
N LEU A 4 -37.38 -6.57 -14.85
CA LEU A 4 -36.85 -6.71 -13.49
C LEU A 4 -35.99 -7.99 -13.32
N ALA A 5 -36.44 -9.11 -13.88
CA ALA A 5 -35.75 -10.40 -13.84
C ALA A 5 -34.33 -10.39 -14.45
N THR A 6 -34.08 -9.58 -15.48
CA THR A 6 -32.73 -9.44 -16.07
C THR A 6 -31.77 -8.66 -15.17
N GLN A 7 -32.30 -7.71 -14.39
CA GLN A 7 -31.51 -6.93 -13.43
C GLN A 7 -31.10 -7.77 -12.22
N TRP A 8 -31.99 -8.62 -11.71
CA TRP A 8 -31.70 -9.55 -10.60
C TRP A 8 -30.64 -10.59 -10.98
N ARG A 9 -30.73 -11.17 -12.18
CA ARG A 9 -29.73 -12.13 -12.68
C ARG A 9 -28.34 -11.50 -12.83
N SER A 10 -28.26 -10.26 -13.31
CA SER A 10 -26.99 -9.52 -13.42
C SER A 10 -26.34 -9.28 -12.04
N LYS A 11 -27.12 -8.84 -11.04
CA LYS A 11 -26.62 -8.64 -9.68
C LYS A 11 -26.10 -9.93 -9.03
N LEU A 12 -26.81 -11.04 -9.21
CA LEU A 12 -26.38 -12.34 -8.69
C LEU A 12 -25.06 -12.80 -9.32
N MET A 13 -24.90 -12.60 -10.64
CA MET A 13 -23.66 -12.94 -11.34
C MET A 13 -22.47 -12.08 -10.88
N LEU A 14 -22.69 -10.81 -10.52
CA LEU A 14 -21.65 -9.90 -10.00
C LEU A 14 -21.26 -10.18 -8.54
N PHE A 15 -22.09 -10.90 -7.78
CA PHE A 15 -21.80 -11.21 -6.38
C PHE A 15 -20.66 -12.22 -6.20
N LEU A 16 -20.57 -13.21 -7.09
CA LEU A 16 -19.52 -14.23 -7.07
C LEU A 16 -18.10 -13.66 -7.22
N PRO A 17 -17.76 -12.86 -8.26
CA PRO A 17 -16.41 -12.29 -8.41
C PRO A 17 -16.03 -11.34 -7.27
N ILE A 18 -17.01 -10.62 -6.68
CA ILE A 18 -16.77 -9.75 -5.52
C ILE A 18 -16.30 -10.60 -4.34
N LYS A 19 -17.04 -11.67 -4.03
CA LYS A 19 -16.67 -12.60 -2.96
C LYS A 19 -15.32 -13.27 -3.23
N LEU A 20 -15.09 -13.76 -4.44
CA LEU A 20 -13.82 -14.41 -4.80
C LEU A 20 -12.65 -13.43 -4.63
N THR A 21 -12.75 -12.21 -5.16
CA THR A 21 -11.72 -11.18 -5.01
C THR A 21 -11.48 -10.83 -3.54
N PHE A 22 -12.54 -10.65 -2.74
CA PHE A 22 -12.42 -10.37 -1.32
C PHE A 22 -11.74 -11.51 -0.54
N VAL A 23 -12.11 -12.76 -0.82
CA VAL A 23 -11.47 -13.94 -0.25
C VAL A 23 -10.00 -14.00 -0.67
N CYS A 24 -9.68 -13.71 -1.93
CA CYS A 24 -8.30 -13.68 -2.41
C CYS A 24 -7.44 -12.71 -1.61
N LEU A 25 -7.90 -11.46 -1.50
CA LEU A 25 -7.21 -10.41 -0.74
C LEU A 25 -7.04 -10.79 0.74
N SER A 26 -8.05 -11.42 1.32
CA SER A 26 -7.99 -11.87 2.72
C SER A 26 -6.94 -12.98 2.91
N ILE A 27 -6.88 -13.96 2.00
CA ILE A 27 -5.89 -15.04 2.05
C ILE A 27 -4.47 -14.50 1.81
N MET A 28 -4.28 -13.52 0.92
CA MET A 28 -2.97 -12.85 0.73
C MET A 28 -2.47 -12.25 2.06
N ILE A 29 -3.32 -11.48 2.75
CA ILE A 29 -2.98 -10.89 4.06
C ILE A 29 -2.65 -11.99 5.08
N VAL A 30 -3.53 -12.99 5.24
CA VAL A 30 -3.35 -14.08 6.21
C VAL A 30 -2.09 -14.89 5.92
N SER A 31 -1.77 -15.10 4.63
CA SER A 31 -0.57 -15.80 4.18
C SER A 31 0.69 -15.03 4.59
N ILE A 32 0.78 -13.74 4.26
CA ILE A 32 1.93 -12.89 4.60
C ILE A 32 2.15 -12.78 6.12
N LEU A 33 1.06 -12.76 6.90
CA LEU A 33 1.10 -12.69 8.37
C LEU A 33 1.41 -14.03 9.06
N GLN A 34 1.57 -15.14 8.33
CA GLN A 34 1.92 -16.42 8.95
C GLN A 34 3.30 -16.34 9.62
N LYS A 35 3.36 -16.70 10.91
CA LYS A 35 4.60 -16.73 11.70
C LYS A 35 5.61 -17.78 11.25
N GLN A 36 5.16 -18.79 10.52
CA GLN A 36 6.00 -19.89 10.02
C GLN A 36 5.75 -20.07 8.53
N TRP A 37 6.52 -19.35 7.71
CA TRP A 37 6.47 -19.47 6.26
C TRP A 37 7.35 -20.62 5.78
N ALA A 38 8.55 -20.72 6.34
CA ALA A 38 9.47 -21.82 6.09
C ALA A 38 10.22 -22.22 7.37
N THR A 39 10.86 -23.38 7.32
CA THR A 39 11.88 -23.77 8.31
C THR A 39 13.15 -24.15 7.59
N VAL A 40 14.29 -23.65 8.07
CA VAL A 40 15.61 -24.01 7.58
C VAL A 40 16.30 -24.84 8.66
N LYS A 41 16.83 -25.99 8.30
CA LYS A 41 17.63 -26.82 9.21
C LYS A 41 19.10 -26.73 8.84
N THR A 42 19.93 -26.42 9.83
CA THR A 42 21.39 -26.35 9.68
C THR A 42 22.00 -27.18 10.81
N GLY A 43 22.51 -28.37 10.49
CA GLY A 43 22.89 -29.36 11.52
C GLY A 43 21.67 -29.84 12.32
N ASP A 44 21.77 -29.78 13.65
CA ASP A 44 20.70 -30.16 14.58
C ASP A 44 19.71 -29.02 14.87
N GLU A 45 20.05 -27.79 14.49
CA GLU A 45 19.21 -26.62 14.73
C GLU A 45 18.17 -26.42 13.62
N SER A 46 17.00 -25.90 14.02
CA SER A 46 15.89 -25.60 13.13
C SER A 46 15.44 -24.17 13.36
N TYR A 47 15.58 -23.34 12.33
CA TYR A 47 15.20 -21.93 12.37
C TYR A 47 13.87 -21.71 11.68
N HIS A 48 12.99 -20.93 12.31
CA HIS A 48 11.70 -20.55 11.76
C HIS A 48 11.84 -19.26 10.96
N MET A 49 11.47 -19.32 9.69
CA MET A 49 11.55 -18.17 8.80
C MET A 49 10.17 -17.61 8.53
N ASN A 50 10.05 -16.29 8.69
CA ASN A 50 8.87 -15.52 8.38
C ASN A 50 9.21 -14.37 7.41
N PHE A 51 8.17 -13.76 6.84
CA PHE A 51 8.32 -12.56 6.02
C PHE A 51 8.31 -11.28 6.82
N LEU A 52 7.52 -11.28 7.90
CA LEU A 52 7.33 -10.13 8.77
C LEU A 52 7.76 -10.54 10.18
N ARG A 53 8.80 -9.84 10.67
CA ARG A 53 9.27 -9.75 12.08
C ARG A 53 10.12 -10.85 12.68
N CYS A 54 10.99 -10.39 13.57
CA CYS A 54 11.21 -11.01 14.88
C CYS A 54 10.01 -10.69 15.80
N THR A 55 9.12 -11.66 16.03
CA THR A 55 7.93 -11.44 16.89
C THR A 55 8.27 -11.41 18.37
N ASN A 56 9.39 -12.03 18.74
CA ASN A 56 9.90 -12.05 20.10
C ASN A 56 11.44 -11.96 20.09
N CYS A 57 11.99 -10.74 20.07
CA CYS A 57 13.43 -10.44 20.09
C CYS A 57 14.22 -11.10 21.23
N LYS A 58 13.54 -11.71 22.20
CA LYS A 58 14.15 -12.45 23.32
C LYS A 58 14.69 -13.82 22.91
N LEU A 59 14.13 -14.46 21.88
CA LEU A 59 14.57 -15.78 21.41
C LEU A 59 15.69 -15.57 20.38
N TRP A 60 16.94 -15.71 20.84
CA TRP A 60 18.14 -15.58 20.01
C TRP A 60 18.04 -16.51 18.80
N THR A 61 18.31 -15.96 17.61
CA THR A 61 18.29 -16.56 16.25
C THR A 61 16.99 -17.23 15.79
N GLN A 62 16.11 -17.71 16.68
CA GLN A 62 14.90 -18.47 16.29
C GLN A 62 13.84 -17.66 15.53
N ASP A 63 13.87 -16.33 15.67
CA ASP A 63 12.89 -15.38 15.12
C ASP A 63 13.52 -14.37 14.14
N TRP A 64 14.74 -14.60 13.65
CA TRP A 64 15.40 -13.65 12.74
C TRP A 64 14.76 -13.64 11.33
N SER A 65 14.75 -12.46 10.70
CA SER A 65 14.32 -12.35 9.31
C SER A 65 15.35 -12.97 8.37
N TRP A 66 14.91 -13.39 7.17
CA TRP A 66 15.79 -13.88 6.11
C TRP A 66 16.98 -12.95 5.85
N ARG A 67 16.76 -11.64 5.97
CA ARG A 67 17.80 -10.64 5.78
C ARG A 67 18.85 -10.67 6.89
N CYS A 68 18.42 -10.76 8.15
CA CYS A 68 19.35 -10.85 9.29
C CYS A 68 20.22 -12.10 9.18
N PHE A 69 19.59 -13.25 8.88
CA PHE A 69 20.32 -14.50 8.69
C PHE A 69 21.30 -14.45 7.54
N ARG A 70 20.92 -13.85 6.40
CA ARG A 70 21.83 -13.65 5.27
C ARG A 70 23.07 -12.86 5.69
N ASN A 71 22.89 -11.70 6.29
CA ASN A 71 24.02 -10.85 6.68
C ASN A 71 24.94 -11.59 7.67
N TYR A 72 24.36 -12.14 8.73
CA TYR A 72 25.12 -12.87 9.74
C TYR A 72 25.89 -14.07 9.19
N MET A 73 25.23 -14.94 8.42
CA MET A 73 25.86 -16.16 7.89
C MET A 73 26.89 -15.85 6.79
N CYS A 74 26.63 -14.88 5.92
CA CYS A 74 27.54 -14.52 4.85
C CYS A 74 28.77 -13.75 5.33
N GLU A 75 28.67 -13.00 6.43
CA GLU A 75 29.81 -12.32 7.05
C GLU A 75 30.64 -13.26 7.90
N SER A 76 30.00 -14.16 8.65
CA SER A 76 30.70 -15.10 9.54
C SER A 76 31.45 -16.20 8.76
N ASP A 77 30.86 -16.71 7.67
CA ASP A 77 31.52 -17.71 6.83
C ASP A 77 31.03 -17.68 5.37
N PRO A 78 31.65 -16.88 4.48
CA PRO A 78 31.22 -16.71 3.10
C PRO A 78 31.41 -17.95 2.21
N ASN A 79 32.22 -18.93 2.63
CA ASN A 79 32.60 -20.08 1.81
C ASN A 79 31.71 -21.31 2.03
N LEU A 80 30.89 -21.32 3.08
CA LEU A 80 29.92 -22.38 3.35
C LEU A 80 28.64 -22.20 2.52
N GLY A 81 28.08 -23.32 2.05
CA GLY A 81 26.82 -23.35 1.30
C GLY A 81 25.59 -22.77 2.04
N ASN A 82 25.75 -22.40 3.32
CA ASN A 82 24.74 -21.73 4.13
C ASN A 82 24.46 -20.29 3.65
N CYS A 83 25.48 -19.52 3.28
CA CYS A 83 25.30 -18.14 2.81
C CYS A 83 24.40 -18.08 1.55
N ALA A 84 24.63 -19.00 0.60
CA ALA A 84 23.81 -19.11 -0.60
C ALA A 84 22.32 -19.34 -0.27
N VAL A 85 22.02 -20.29 0.64
CA VAL A 85 20.64 -20.61 1.04
C VAL A 85 19.92 -19.40 1.64
N TYR A 86 20.56 -18.64 2.53
CA TYR A 86 19.94 -17.47 3.14
C TYR A 86 19.87 -16.27 2.18
N SER A 87 20.84 -16.13 1.27
CA SER A 87 20.81 -15.12 0.21
C SER A 87 19.65 -15.37 -0.75
N ASP A 88 19.46 -16.62 -1.17
CA ASP A 88 18.36 -17.04 -2.03
C ASP A 88 17.02 -16.85 -1.33
N GLY A 89 16.91 -17.20 -0.05
CA GLY A 89 15.69 -16.98 0.72
C GLY A 89 15.34 -15.51 0.97
N TRP A 90 16.35 -14.65 1.14
CA TRP A 90 16.15 -13.21 1.16
C TRP A 90 15.65 -12.67 -0.18
N ASN A 91 16.31 -13.06 -1.29
CA ASN A 91 15.90 -12.63 -2.63
C ASN A 91 14.49 -13.11 -2.98
N ALA A 92 14.18 -14.38 -2.68
CA ALA A 92 12.87 -14.97 -2.84
C ALA A 92 11.79 -14.19 -2.07
N THR A 93 12.06 -13.88 -0.80
CA THR A 93 11.16 -13.08 0.05
C THR A 93 10.94 -11.68 -0.51
N LYS A 94 12.01 -11.00 -0.92
CA LYS A 94 11.96 -9.65 -1.49
C LYS A 94 11.08 -9.63 -2.75
N TYR A 95 11.34 -10.51 -3.71
CA TYR A 95 10.56 -10.55 -4.96
C TYR A 95 9.12 -11.02 -4.74
N PHE A 96 8.91 -11.99 -3.85
CA PHE A 96 7.57 -12.42 -3.44
C PHE A 96 6.77 -11.23 -2.92
N LEU A 97 7.29 -10.49 -1.93
CA LEU A 97 6.57 -9.37 -1.32
C LEU A 97 6.28 -8.25 -2.32
N ILE A 98 7.21 -7.91 -3.22
CA ILE A 98 6.98 -6.91 -4.26
C ILE A 98 5.82 -7.32 -5.17
N LEU A 99 5.84 -8.55 -5.69
CA LEU A 99 4.80 -9.06 -6.58
C LEU A 99 3.46 -9.21 -5.85
N GLU A 100 3.47 -9.64 -4.58
CA GLU A 100 2.28 -9.80 -3.76
C GLU A 100 1.63 -8.45 -3.44
N ILE A 101 2.42 -7.40 -3.15
CA ILE A 101 1.91 -6.04 -2.97
C ILE A 101 1.26 -5.52 -4.25
N LEU A 102 1.89 -5.75 -5.42
CA LEU A 102 1.30 -5.39 -6.71
C LEU A 102 -0.02 -6.13 -6.94
N ALA A 103 -0.04 -7.45 -6.71
CA ALA A 103 -1.26 -8.25 -6.82
C ALA A 103 -2.38 -7.73 -5.92
N PHE A 104 -2.04 -7.39 -4.66
CA PHE A 104 -2.99 -6.83 -3.69
C PHE A 104 -3.57 -5.48 -4.14
N ILE A 105 -2.72 -4.57 -4.65
CA ILE A 105 -3.16 -3.28 -5.20
C ILE A 105 -4.14 -3.50 -6.37
N PHE A 106 -3.79 -4.36 -7.33
CA PHE A 106 -4.67 -4.65 -8.47
C PHE A 106 -5.97 -5.34 -8.04
N GLY A 107 -5.92 -6.19 -7.01
CA GLY A 107 -7.11 -6.81 -6.44
C GLY A 107 -8.04 -5.82 -5.75
N LEU A 108 -7.51 -4.81 -5.05
CA LEU A 108 -8.32 -3.73 -4.48
C LEU A 108 -8.97 -2.86 -5.56
N VAL A 109 -8.22 -2.51 -6.62
CA VAL A 109 -8.77 -1.81 -7.78
C VAL A 109 -9.89 -2.65 -8.40
N LEU A 110 -9.65 -3.94 -8.65
CA LEU A 110 -10.67 -4.83 -9.20
C LEU A 110 -11.93 -4.89 -8.31
N LEU A 111 -11.75 -5.00 -6.98
CA LEU A 111 -12.84 -5.06 -6.03
C LEU A 111 -13.70 -3.79 -6.07
N GLU A 112 -13.09 -2.60 -6.13
CA GLU A 112 -13.82 -1.34 -6.31
C GLU A 112 -14.67 -1.39 -7.59
N LYS A 113 -14.07 -1.78 -8.72
CA LYS A 113 -14.75 -1.84 -10.02
C LYS A 113 -15.95 -2.76 -10.00
N LEU A 114 -15.80 -3.94 -9.38
CA LEU A 114 -16.88 -4.92 -9.25
C LEU A 114 -18.01 -4.39 -8.35
N ILE A 115 -17.68 -3.69 -7.26
CA ILE A 115 -18.68 -3.06 -6.38
C ILE A 115 -19.44 -1.95 -7.12
N LEU A 116 -18.73 -1.12 -7.91
CA LEU A 116 -19.34 -0.08 -8.73
C LEU A 116 -20.27 -0.68 -9.80
N ALA A 117 -19.82 -1.73 -10.49
CA ALA A 117 -20.63 -2.48 -11.44
C ALA A 117 -21.88 -3.08 -10.79
N TYR A 118 -21.75 -3.70 -9.61
CA TYR A 118 -22.87 -4.24 -8.83
C TYR A 118 -23.90 -3.16 -8.44
N ARG A 119 -23.43 -1.93 -8.21
CA ARG A 119 -24.27 -0.76 -7.91
C ARG A 119 -24.77 -0.03 -9.16
N ASN A 120 -24.53 -0.56 -10.37
CA ASN A 120 -24.85 0.07 -11.64
C ASN A 120 -24.29 1.50 -11.75
N LYS A 121 -23.05 1.70 -11.30
CA LYS A 121 -22.32 2.98 -11.40
C LYS A 121 -21.19 2.84 -12.40
N TYR A 122 -20.87 3.93 -13.10
CA TYR A 122 -19.76 3.95 -14.05
C TYR A 122 -18.46 3.55 -13.35
N PHE A 123 -17.92 2.41 -13.77
CA PHE A 123 -16.68 1.86 -13.21
C PHE A 123 -15.47 2.10 -14.12
N GLY A 124 -15.63 2.81 -15.24
CA GLY A 124 -14.54 3.13 -16.16
C GLY A 124 -14.43 2.19 -17.35
N ASN A 125 -13.25 2.16 -17.98
CA ASN A 125 -13.01 1.33 -19.16
C ASN A 125 -12.96 -0.16 -18.75
N THR A 126 -13.75 -1.00 -19.43
CA THR A 126 -13.76 -2.46 -19.22
C THR A 126 -12.39 -3.08 -19.41
N VAL A 127 -11.55 -2.55 -20.30
CA VAL A 127 -10.15 -2.99 -20.49
C VAL A 127 -9.35 -2.88 -19.19
N ILE A 128 -9.57 -1.83 -18.40
CA ILE A 128 -8.87 -1.64 -17.11
C ILE A 128 -9.30 -2.72 -16.11
N VAL A 129 -10.57 -3.14 -16.13
CA VAL A 129 -11.07 -4.21 -15.25
C VAL A 129 -10.44 -5.56 -15.63
N HIS A 130 -10.35 -5.86 -16.92
CA HIS A 130 -9.66 -7.06 -17.42
C HIS A 130 -8.18 -7.05 -17.03
N LEU A 131 -7.51 -5.91 -17.23
CA LEU A 131 -6.10 -5.75 -16.88
C LEU A 131 -5.90 -5.92 -15.37
N ALA A 132 -6.74 -5.31 -14.53
CA ALA A 132 -6.64 -5.46 -13.08
C ALA A 132 -6.83 -6.92 -12.64
N ALA A 133 -7.80 -7.64 -13.21
CA ALA A 133 -8.02 -9.05 -12.90
C ALA A 133 -6.87 -9.95 -13.37
N ALA A 134 -6.36 -9.73 -14.58
CA ALA A 134 -5.22 -10.46 -15.12
C ALA A 134 -3.95 -10.18 -14.29
N SER A 135 -3.65 -8.90 -14.02
CA SER A 135 -2.49 -8.49 -13.23
C SER A 135 -2.54 -9.04 -11.81
N MET A 136 -3.69 -9.02 -11.13
CA MET A 136 -3.84 -9.64 -9.81
C MET A 136 -3.46 -11.13 -9.85
N ALA A 137 -4.02 -11.89 -10.79
CA ALA A 137 -3.75 -13.33 -10.90
C ALA A 137 -2.30 -13.64 -11.29
N LEU A 138 -1.76 -12.92 -12.29
CA LEU A 138 -0.41 -13.11 -12.79
C LEU A 138 0.66 -12.72 -11.76
N PHE A 139 0.53 -11.57 -11.10
CA PHE A 139 1.51 -11.15 -10.10
C PHE A 139 1.49 -12.07 -8.88
N HIS A 140 0.33 -12.48 -8.39
CA HIS A 140 0.25 -13.41 -7.27
C HIS A 140 0.85 -14.79 -7.62
N THR A 141 0.49 -15.35 -8.77
CA THR A 141 1.04 -16.63 -9.23
C THR A 141 2.54 -16.53 -9.47
N GLY A 142 2.99 -15.43 -10.06
CA GLY A 142 4.41 -15.11 -10.25
C GLY A 142 5.16 -14.99 -8.93
N ALA A 143 4.57 -14.36 -7.91
CA ALA A 143 5.14 -14.24 -6.57
C ALA A 143 5.41 -15.64 -5.98
N VAL A 144 4.39 -16.49 -5.98
CA VAL A 144 4.48 -17.88 -5.51
C VAL A 144 5.55 -18.64 -6.30
N TYR A 145 5.51 -18.60 -7.63
CA TYR A 145 6.50 -19.27 -8.48
C TYR A 145 7.93 -18.83 -8.17
N VAL A 146 8.20 -17.52 -8.12
CA VAL A 146 9.53 -16.97 -7.83
C VAL A 146 10.02 -17.44 -6.45
N TRP A 147 9.14 -17.46 -5.45
CA TRP A 147 9.52 -17.89 -4.11
C TRP A 147 9.92 -19.37 -4.07
N PHE A 148 9.16 -20.25 -4.73
CA PHE A 148 9.48 -21.68 -4.81
C PHE A 148 10.75 -21.93 -5.64
N SER A 149 10.90 -21.23 -6.76
CA SER A 149 12.03 -21.40 -7.68
C SER A 149 13.35 -20.97 -7.07
N LEU A 150 13.38 -19.85 -6.35
CA LEU A 150 14.62 -19.32 -5.76
C LEU A 150 15.01 -20.07 -4.48
N ASN A 151 14.05 -20.50 -3.65
CA ASN A 151 14.38 -21.21 -2.40
C ASN A 151 14.69 -22.70 -2.56
N HIS A 152 14.51 -23.28 -3.76
CA HIS A 152 14.61 -24.73 -3.98
C HIS A 152 13.81 -25.54 -2.93
N THR A 153 12.63 -25.05 -2.58
CA THR A 153 11.84 -25.55 -1.45
C THR A 153 11.28 -26.95 -1.70
N SER A 154 11.22 -27.75 -0.63
CA SER A 154 10.52 -29.04 -0.62
C SER A 154 9.40 -29.05 0.44
N TRP A 155 8.38 -29.87 0.20
CA TRP A 155 7.29 -30.10 1.16
C TRP A 155 7.66 -31.12 2.24
N ILE A 156 8.55 -32.04 1.88
CA ILE A 156 9.02 -33.15 2.70
C ILE A 156 10.53 -33.00 2.88
N ARG A 157 11.05 -33.41 4.04
CA ARG A 157 12.47 -33.36 4.35
C ARG A 157 13.26 -34.16 3.31
N SER A 158 14.21 -33.51 2.65
CA SER A 158 15.22 -34.19 1.85
C SER A 158 16.39 -34.60 2.76
N HIS A 159 16.94 -35.80 2.56
CA HIS A 159 18.10 -36.32 3.32
C HIS A 159 19.44 -35.88 2.71
N THR A 160 19.50 -34.69 2.12
CA THR A 160 20.74 -34.17 1.54
C THR A 160 21.58 -33.44 2.59
N ASN A 161 22.91 -33.46 2.43
CA ASN A 161 23.88 -32.78 3.31
C ASN A 161 23.86 -31.24 3.16
N ARG A 162 22.90 -30.65 2.43
CA ARG A 162 22.77 -29.20 2.25
C ARG A 162 21.60 -28.67 3.11
N PRO A 163 21.70 -27.46 3.67
CA PRO A 163 20.59 -26.85 4.39
C PRO A 163 19.38 -26.76 3.46
N HIS A 164 18.26 -27.32 3.89
CA HIS A 164 17.05 -27.40 3.07
C HIS A 164 15.97 -26.48 3.63
N VAL A 165 15.38 -25.68 2.75
CA VAL A 165 14.22 -24.84 3.08
C VAL A 165 12.96 -25.70 2.96
N VAL A 166 12.26 -25.91 4.07
CA VAL A 166 11.01 -26.68 4.11
C VAL A 166 9.83 -25.73 4.19
N ALA A 167 8.92 -25.81 3.21
CA ALA A 167 7.72 -24.98 3.15
C ALA A 167 6.70 -25.35 4.25
N LYS A 168 6.06 -24.32 4.83
CA LYS A 168 5.05 -24.48 5.91
C LYS A 168 3.67 -23.97 5.46
N ASN A 169 2.89 -23.39 6.37
CA ASN A 169 1.49 -23.05 6.11
C ASN A 169 1.33 -21.84 5.19
N GLY A 170 2.21 -20.83 5.31
CA GLY A 170 2.19 -19.65 4.44
C GLY A 170 2.22 -19.99 2.94
N PRO A 171 3.23 -20.72 2.45
CA PRO A 171 3.30 -21.13 1.04
C PRO A 171 2.09 -21.96 0.58
N LYS A 172 1.51 -22.80 1.45
CA LYS A 172 0.29 -23.57 1.12
C LYS A 172 -0.90 -22.66 0.89
N LEU A 173 -1.11 -21.67 1.77
CA LEU A 173 -2.19 -20.69 1.62
C LEU A 173 -1.99 -19.86 0.36
N ALA A 174 -0.76 -19.43 0.07
CA ALA A 174 -0.44 -18.71 -1.15
C ALA A 174 -0.73 -19.55 -2.41
N LEU A 175 -0.38 -20.85 -2.42
CA LEU A 175 -0.70 -21.74 -3.53
C LEU A 175 -2.20 -21.95 -3.73
N ILE A 176 -2.96 -22.20 -2.66
CA ILE A 176 -4.42 -22.32 -2.73
C ILE A 176 -5.03 -21.02 -3.28
N ASN A 177 -4.46 -19.88 -2.89
CA ASN A 177 -4.92 -18.58 -3.33
C ASN A 177 -4.70 -18.32 -4.83
N THR A 178 -3.72 -18.96 -5.47
CA THR A 178 -3.57 -18.91 -6.94
C THR A 178 -4.82 -19.43 -7.65
N PHE A 179 -5.45 -20.51 -7.15
CA PHE A 179 -6.68 -21.04 -7.72
C PHE A 179 -7.85 -20.06 -7.58
N PHE A 180 -7.99 -19.42 -6.43
CA PHE A 180 -9.02 -18.40 -6.22
C PHE A 180 -8.78 -17.17 -7.10
N ALA A 181 -7.53 -16.74 -7.27
CA ALA A 181 -7.20 -15.60 -8.12
C ALA A 181 -7.52 -15.86 -9.61
N PHE A 182 -7.20 -17.05 -10.12
CA PHE A 182 -7.60 -17.45 -11.48
C PHE A 182 -9.11 -17.61 -11.63
N SER A 183 -9.79 -18.16 -10.61
CA SER A 183 -11.26 -18.27 -10.61
C SER A 183 -11.92 -16.89 -10.65
N ALA A 184 -11.41 -15.92 -9.88
CA ALA A 184 -11.84 -14.54 -9.94
C ALA A 184 -11.63 -13.96 -11.35
N PHE A 185 -10.45 -14.14 -11.94
CA PHE A 185 -10.16 -13.70 -13.31
C PHE A 185 -11.14 -14.28 -14.34
N ILE A 186 -11.34 -15.60 -14.36
CA ILE A 186 -12.27 -16.27 -15.29
C ILE A 186 -13.71 -15.75 -15.11
N SER A 187 -14.15 -15.56 -13.86
CA SER A 187 -15.48 -15.04 -13.57
C SER A 187 -15.68 -13.61 -14.10
N VAL A 188 -14.66 -12.75 -14.00
CA VAL A 188 -14.66 -11.39 -14.54
C VAL A 188 -14.73 -11.39 -16.08
N LEU A 189 -13.97 -12.27 -16.75
CA LEU A 189 -14.03 -12.43 -18.21
C LEU A 189 -15.44 -12.79 -18.68
N TYR A 190 -16.08 -13.75 -18.01
CA TYR A 190 -17.43 -14.19 -18.34
C TYR A 190 -18.46 -13.06 -18.17
N LEU A 191 -18.33 -12.28 -17.10
CA LEU A 191 -19.23 -11.17 -16.77
C LEU A 191 -19.15 -10.02 -17.76
N LEU A 192 -17.94 -9.57 -18.09
CA LEU A 192 -17.74 -8.39 -18.92
C LEU A 192 -18.06 -8.66 -20.40
N LYS A 193 -17.98 -9.91 -20.86
CA LYS A 193 -18.51 -10.30 -22.18
C LYS A 193 -20.03 -10.04 -22.30
N LYS A 194 -20.76 -10.04 -21.18
CA LYS A 194 -22.22 -9.90 -21.13
C LYS A 194 -22.71 -8.48 -20.84
N HIS A 195 -21.88 -7.65 -20.22
CA HIS A 195 -22.17 -6.23 -19.97
C HIS A 195 -21.58 -5.35 -21.08
N GLY A 196 -22.38 -5.10 -22.12
CA GLY A 196 -22.05 -4.14 -23.19
C GLY A 196 -21.98 -2.69 -22.71
N ASN A 197 -21.21 -1.88 -23.45
CA ASN A 197 -20.85 -0.48 -23.22
C ASN A 197 -21.82 0.32 -22.33
N GLU A 198 -21.32 0.78 -21.18
CA GLU A 198 -22.07 1.66 -20.28
C GLU A 198 -22.16 3.08 -20.86
N THR A 199 -23.36 3.65 -20.79
CA THR A 199 -23.61 5.07 -20.97
C THR A 199 -23.02 5.85 -19.80
N TYR A 200 -22.22 6.87 -20.11
CA TYR A 200 -21.66 7.77 -19.10
C TYR A 200 -22.44 9.10 -19.10
N ALA A 201 -22.71 9.63 -17.91
CA ALA A 201 -23.15 11.01 -17.78
C ALA A 201 -21.99 11.95 -18.13
N SER A 202 -22.27 12.95 -18.97
CA SER A 202 -21.31 14.01 -19.28
C SER A 202 -21.36 15.08 -18.19
N MET A 203 -20.22 15.73 -17.98
CA MET A 203 -20.07 16.74 -16.93
C MET A 203 -19.54 18.07 -17.46
N SER A 204 -20.11 19.18 -16.98
CA SER A 204 -19.56 20.52 -17.15
C SER A 204 -18.39 20.79 -16.18
N LEU A 205 -17.30 21.37 -16.70
CA LEU A 205 -16.13 21.83 -15.93
C LEU A 205 -15.83 23.32 -16.17
N ASP A 206 -16.80 24.04 -16.72
CA ASP A 206 -16.60 25.39 -17.23
C ASP A 206 -16.85 26.47 -16.14
N THR A 207 -17.21 26.03 -14.93
CA THR A 207 -17.38 26.87 -13.75
C THR A 207 -16.09 27.59 -13.38
N LYS A 208 -16.20 28.87 -13.03
CA LYS A 208 -15.07 29.69 -12.59
C LYS A 208 -14.98 29.67 -11.07
N ILE A 209 -13.77 29.46 -10.56
CA ILE A 209 -13.44 29.56 -9.14
C ILE A 209 -12.42 30.71 -9.02
N GLY A 210 -12.91 31.86 -8.55
CA GLY A 210 -12.18 33.13 -8.66
C GLY A 210 -11.97 33.52 -10.13
N LYS A 211 -10.71 33.78 -10.51
CA LYS A 211 -10.36 34.23 -11.88
C LYS A 211 -10.06 33.09 -12.88
N LYS A 212 -10.04 31.83 -12.43
CA LYS A 212 -9.64 30.67 -13.26
C LYS A 212 -10.75 29.63 -13.29
N THR A 213 -10.74 28.77 -14.30
CA THR A 213 -11.73 27.69 -14.44
C THR A 213 -11.44 26.54 -13.47
N ALA A 214 -12.47 25.79 -13.10
CA ALA A 214 -12.36 24.57 -12.29
C ALA A 214 -11.35 23.58 -12.90
N LYS A 215 -11.28 23.48 -14.23
CA LYS A 215 -10.28 22.66 -14.94
C LYS A 215 -8.83 23.04 -14.65
N TYR A 216 -8.53 24.33 -14.49
CA TYR A 216 -7.18 24.80 -14.14
C TYR A 216 -6.82 24.37 -12.71
N TRP A 217 -7.70 24.64 -11.76
CA TRP A 217 -7.52 24.27 -10.35
C TRP A 217 -7.40 22.75 -10.16
N LEU A 218 -8.20 21.98 -10.91
CA LEU A 218 -8.08 20.53 -10.93
C LEU A 218 -6.68 20.12 -11.37
N LYS A 219 -6.20 20.59 -12.54
CA LYS A 219 -4.84 20.28 -13.04
C LYS A 219 -3.75 20.63 -12.03
N LEU A 220 -3.86 21.80 -11.37
CA LEU A 220 -2.93 22.22 -10.33
C LEU A 220 -2.92 21.24 -9.15
N SER A 221 -4.11 20.87 -8.65
CA SER A 221 -4.26 19.86 -7.60
C SER A 221 -3.63 18.52 -8.01
N GLY A 222 -3.88 18.05 -9.23
CA GLY A 222 -3.25 16.83 -9.74
C GLY A 222 -1.74 16.88 -9.79
N ALA A 223 -1.17 18.01 -10.26
CA ALA A 223 0.27 18.21 -10.28
C ALA A 223 0.87 18.18 -8.86
N LEU A 224 0.22 18.83 -7.89
CA LEU A 224 0.63 18.82 -6.49
C LEU A 224 0.54 17.42 -5.86
N PHE A 225 -0.51 16.65 -6.17
CA PHE A 225 -0.61 15.25 -5.73
C PHE A 225 0.53 14.39 -6.30
N ILE A 226 0.86 14.55 -7.58
CA ILE A 226 1.98 13.85 -8.22
C ILE A 226 3.31 14.22 -7.55
N LEU A 227 3.56 15.51 -7.32
CA LEU A 227 4.77 15.98 -6.65
C LEU A 227 4.88 15.43 -5.23
N GLY A 228 3.81 15.53 -4.44
CA GLY A 228 3.77 14.97 -3.08
C GLY A 228 4.01 13.46 -3.06
N PHE A 229 3.40 12.73 -4.01
CA PHE A 229 3.61 11.29 -4.14
C PHE A 229 5.05 10.93 -4.55
N LEU A 230 5.62 11.64 -5.54
CA LEU A 230 7.02 11.45 -5.94
C LEU A 230 7.97 11.72 -4.78
N SER A 231 7.71 12.74 -3.96
CA SER A 231 8.49 12.99 -2.74
C SER A 231 8.44 11.80 -1.78
N HIS A 232 7.28 11.15 -1.60
CA HIS A 232 7.19 9.92 -0.78
C HIS A 232 7.99 8.76 -1.36
N VAL A 233 8.00 8.57 -2.69
CA VAL A 233 8.82 7.55 -3.34
C VAL A 233 10.31 7.83 -3.13
N ILE A 234 10.73 9.09 -3.30
CA ILE A 234 12.12 9.51 -3.07
C ILE A 234 12.52 9.23 -1.62
N VAL A 235 11.65 9.57 -0.65
CA VAL A 235 11.87 9.35 0.78
C VAL A 235 12.21 7.90 1.11
N LEU A 236 11.55 6.92 0.48
CA LEU A 236 11.84 5.50 0.69
C LEU A 236 13.26 5.11 0.25
N GLY A 237 13.85 5.84 -0.70
CA GLY A 237 15.20 5.64 -1.20
C GLY A 237 16.28 6.46 -0.49
N ILE A 238 15.91 7.43 0.36
CA ILE A 238 16.87 8.23 1.11
C ILE A 238 17.55 7.33 2.15
N GLY A 239 18.88 7.20 2.08
CA GLY A 239 19.68 6.47 3.06
C GLY A 239 19.94 7.23 4.36
N ARG A 240 19.58 8.52 4.42
CA ARG A 240 19.80 9.40 5.58
C ARG A 240 18.48 9.86 6.18
N TRP A 241 17.99 9.09 7.14
CA TRP A 241 16.81 9.38 7.94
C TRP A 241 17.16 9.83 9.36
N ALA A 242 18.19 9.19 9.92
CA ALA A 242 18.61 9.34 11.28
C ALA A 242 20.12 9.50 11.34
N LEU A 243 20.59 10.27 12.31
CA LEU A 243 21.99 10.40 12.65
C LEU A 243 22.15 10.28 14.16
N ARG A 244 23.21 9.59 14.60
CA ARG A 244 23.59 9.41 16.01
C ARG A 244 25.09 9.64 16.17
N TYR A 245 25.48 10.22 17.29
CA TYR A 245 26.87 10.29 17.75
C TYR A 245 27.12 9.21 18.81
N THR A 246 28.17 8.39 18.63
CA THR A 246 28.56 7.31 19.56
C THR A 246 29.78 7.65 20.41
N PHE A 247 29.89 7.05 21.60
CA PHE A 247 30.91 7.35 22.63
C PHE A 247 32.34 6.96 22.26
N GLU A 248 32.54 5.85 21.56
CA GLU A 248 33.84 5.18 21.56
C GLU A 248 34.84 5.75 20.55
N ASN A 249 34.41 6.33 19.43
CA ASN A 249 35.33 6.71 18.32
C ASN A 249 34.96 8.02 17.58
N ASP A 250 34.11 8.90 18.14
CA ASP A 250 33.53 10.05 17.40
C ASP A 250 32.87 9.65 16.07
N THR A 251 32.41 8.39 15.99
CA THR A 251 31.79 7.84 14.80
C THR A 251 30.38 8.39 14.64
N ILE A 252 30.13 9.03 13.50
CA ILE A 252 28.79 9.46 13.11
C ILE A 252 28.12 8.28 12.43
N TRP A 253 27.12 7.77 13.11
CA TRP A 253 26.26 6.75 12.56
C TRP A 253 25.14 7.35 11.71
N GLN A 254 24.82 6.73 10.57
CA GLN A 254 23.73 7.17 9.68
C GLN A 254 22.72 6.05 9.42
N GLY A 255 21.46 6.23 9.81
CA GLY A 255 20.39 5.29 9.52
C GLY A 255 19.48 5.79 8.40
N GLY A 256 19.07 4.92 7.48
CA GLY A 256 17.92 5.13 6.60
C GLY A 256 16.62 4.62 7.21
N LEU A 257 15.56 4.52 6.40
CA LEU A 257 14.26 4.10 6.90
C LEU A 257 14.31 2.72 7.52
N LEU A 258 14.89 1.72 6.85
CA LEU A 258 14.89 0.34 7.32
C LEU A 258 16.27 -0.17 7.76
N ASN A 259 17.31 0.54 7.34
CA ASN A 259 18.67 0.07 7.47
C ASN A 259 19.49 1.09 8.20
N CYS A 260 20.40 0.58 8.99
CA CYS A 260 21.58 1.28 9.39
C CYS A 260 22.63 1.27 8.26
N TYR A 261 23.30 2.41 8.07
CA TYR A 261 24.54 2.55 7.32
C TYR A 261 25.65 2.91 8.32
N TYR A 262 26.79 2.23 8.28
CA TYR A 262 27.93 2.51 9.16
C TYR A 262 27.67 2.30 10.67
N CYS A 263 26.97 1.22 11.08
CA CYS A 263 26.60 0.95 12.49
C CYS A 263 27.77 0.77 13.42
N GLU A 264 28.82 0.12 12.95
CA GLU A 264 30.02 -0.25 13.68
C GLU A 264 31.05 -0.76 12.66
N GLU A 265 32.33 -0.80 13.04
CA GLU A 265 33.41 -1.28 12.17
C GLU A 265 33.11 -2.69 11.66
N GLY A 266 32.94 -2.83 10.34
CA GLY A 266 32.86 -4.11 9.66
C GLY A 266 31.45 -4.59 9.27
N ILE A 267 30.36 -3.94 9.72
CA ILE A 267 29.00 -4.37 9.35
C ILE A 267 28.15 -3.22 8.81
N ASP A 268 28.11 -3.13 7.48
CA ASP A 268 27.29 -2.17 6.74
C ASP A 268 25.91 -2.75 6.36
N ASN A 269 24.88 -1.89 6.28
CA ASN A 269 23.53 -2.25 5.80
C ASN A 269 22.74 -3.25 6.66
N ILE A 270 22.96 -3.25 7.99
CA ILE A 270 22.14 -4.02 8.94
C ILE A 270 20.76 -3.39 9.07
N HIS A 271 19.74 -4.23 9.17
CA HIS A 271 18.37 -3.78 9.35
C HIS A 271 18.01 -3.60 10.84
N TRP A 272 17.05 -2.70 11.12
CA TRP A 272 16.67 -2.36 12.50
C TRP A 272 16.22 -3.54 13.35
N ASP A 273 15.54 -4.51 12.73
CA ASP A 273 15.07 -5.72 13.42
C ASP A 273 16.23 -6.60 13.91
N CYS A 274 17.32 -6.70 13.15
CA CYS A 274 18.50 -7.47 13.51
C CYS A 274 19.20 -6.81 14.71
N LEU A 275 19.42 -5.50 14.63
CA LEU A 275 20.03 -4.71 15.72
C LEU A 275 19.21 -4.79 17.00
N ALA A 276 17.88 -4.67 16.87
CA ALA A 276 16.97 -4.84 18.00
C ALA A 276 17.07 -6.25 18.59
N SER A 277 17.07 -7.30 17.75
CA SER A 277 17.15 -8.67 18.25
C SER A 277 18.47 -8.97 18.97
N VAL A 278 19.60 -8.54 18.42
CA VAL A 278 20.92 -8.76 19.03
C VAL A 278 21.00 -8.01 20.36
N THR A 279 20.72 -6.70 20.35
CA THR A 279 20.86 -5.85 21.54
C THR A 279 19.91 -6.30 22.65
N CYS A 280 18.65 -6.59 22.33
CA CYS A 280 17.67 -7.01 23.32
C CYS A 280 17.90 -8.43 23.86
N HIS A 281 18.68 -9.27 23.18
CA HIS A 281 19.05 -10.57 23.71
C HIS A 281 20.12 -10.43 24.80
N PHE A 282 21.18 -9.66 24.53
CA PHE A 282 22.30 -9.48 25.46
C PHE A 282 21.96 -8.49 26.59
N ALA A 283 21.17 -7.45 26.30
CA ALA A 283 20.79 -6.41 27.24
C ALA A 283 19.28 -6.08 27.10
N PRO A 284 18.37 -6.94 27.60
CA PRO A 284 16.93 -6.82 27.37
C PRO A 284 16.27 -5.57 27.95
N ASN A 285 16.93 -4.90 28.90
CA ASN A 285 16.42 -3.71 29.59
C ASN A 285 17.24 -2.45 29.29
N SER A 286 18.15 -2.47 28.32
CA SER A 286 18.95 -1.28 27.98
C SER A 286 18.16 -0.27 27.13
N GLY A 287 18.46 1.02 27.29
CA GLY A 287 17.89 2.07 26.43
C GLY A 287 18.20 1.86 24.94
N THR A 288 19.32 1.20 24.62
CA THR A 288 19.70 0.84 23.24
C THR A 288 18.80 -0.24 22.63
N CYS A 289 18.37 -1.24 23.42
CA CYS A 289 17.39 -2.25 22.98
C CYS A 289 16.05 -1.59 22.61
N ASP A 290 15.52 -0.73 23.49
CA ASP A 290 14.26 -0.04 23.25
C ASP A 290 14.35 0.92 22.07
N PHE A 291 15.49 1.60 21.90
CA PHE A 291 15.76 2.46 20.76
C PHE A 291 15.62 1.74 19.41
N TYR A 292 16.34 0.63 19.19
CA TYR A 292 16.27 -0.09 17.91
C TYR A 292 14.90 -0.73 17.68
N LYS A 293 14.27 -1.23 18.74
CA LYS A 293 12.92 -1.78 18.68
C LYS A 293 11.90 -0.73 18.25
N ASP A 294 12.01 0.49 18.78
CA ASP A 294 11.12 1.59 18.42
C ASP A 294 11.42 2.15 17.03
N LEU A 295 12.69 2.25 16.63
CA LEU A 295 13.05 2.59 15.24
C LEU A 295 12.44 1.61 14.25
N TRP A 296 12.60 0.30 14.48
CA TRP A 296 11.99 -0.72 13.63
C TRP A 296 10.46 -0.54 13.52
N LYS A 297 9.77 -0.36 14.65
CA LYS A 297 8.32 -0.13 14.67
C LYS A 297 7.94 1.16 13.93
N ALA A 298 8.70 2.24 14.11
CA ALA A 298 8.46 3.52 13.46
C ALA A 298 8.53 3.36 11.93
N SER A 299 9.57 2.69 11.44
CA SER A 299 9.80 2.45 10.02
C SER A 299 8.73 1.57 9.39
N VAL A 300 8.35 0.49 10.07
CA VAL A 300 7.26 -0.39 9.60
C VAL A 300 5.93 0.36 9.57
N SER A 301 5.62 1.11 10.63
CA SER A 301 4.37 1.88 10.70
C SER A 301 4.30 2.91 9.57
N TYR A 302 5.40 3.63 9.32
CA TYR A 302 5.50 4.56 8.21
C TYR A 302 5.22 3.88 6.87
N ILE A 303 5.88 2.76 6.58
CA ILE A 303 5.67 2.02 5.32
C ILE A 303 4.23 1.55 5.16
N ILE A 304 3.62 1.00 6.22
CA ILE A 304 2.22 0.55 6.18
C ILE A 304 1.29 1.71 5.81
N PHE A 305 1.41 2.84 6.49
CA PHE A 305 0.55 3.99 6.20
C PHE A 305 0.80 4.58 4.81
N ILE A 306 2.05 4.64 4.34
CA ILE A 306 2.36 5.07 2.96
C ILE A 306 1.83 4.09 1.91
N LEU A 307 1.83 2.78 2.18
CA LEU A 307 1.23 1.80 1.28
C LEU A 307 -0.30 1.98 1.19
N ILE A 308 -0.96 2.25 2.31
CA ILE A 308 -2.40 2.57 2.33
C ILE A 308 -2.67 3.89 1.59
N ALA A 309 -1.81 4.89 1.79
CA ALA A 309 -1.88 6.16 1.08
C ALA A 309 -1.71 5.97 -0.44
N LEU A 310 -0.75 5.14 -0.88
CA LEU A 310 -0.54 4.77 -2.29
C LEU A 310 -1.80 4.17 -2.91
N ILE A 311 -2.48 3.27 -2.22
CA ILE A 311 -3.75 2.69 -2.69
C ILE A 311 -4.77 3.82 -2.93
N ASN A 312 -4.95 4.73 -1.97
CA ASN A 312 -5.87 5.86 -2.11
C ASN A 312 -5.46 6.81 -3.25
N PHE A 313 -4.16 7.03 -3.47
CA PHE A 313 -3.66 7.81 -4.60
C PHE A 313 -4.01 7.17 -5.95
N ILE A 314 -3.86 5.85 -6.08
CA ILE A 314 -4.22 5.12 -7.31
C ILE A 314 -5.73 5.22 -7.58
N LEU A 315 -6.58 5.05 -6.55
CA LEU A 315 -8.03 5.18 -6.67
C LEU A 315 -8.44 6.62 -7.03
N LEU A 316 -7.82 7.62 -6.38
CA LEU A 316 -8.02 9.03 -6.68
C LEU A 316 -7.59 9.38 -8.11
N ALA A 317 -6.47 8.85 -8.60
CA ALA A 317 -5.97 9.13 -9.95
C ALA A 317 -6.96 8.69 -11.04
N GLN A 318 -7.69 7.59 -10.82
CA GLN A 318 -8.73 7.13 -11.74
C GLN A 318 -9.95 8.08 -11.78
N SER A 319 -10.36 8.55 -10.60
CA SER A 319 -11.38 9.59 -10.48
C SER A 319 -10.96 10.86 -11.20
N PHE A 320 -9.74 11.31 -10.94
CA PHE A 320 -9.15 12.51 -11.53
C PHE A 320 -9.08 12.43 -13.06
N TYR A 321 -8.63 11.29 -13.61
CA TYR A 321 -8.62 11.03 -15.05
C TYR A 321 -10.02 11.13 -15.66
N SER A 322 -11.02 10.54 -15.00
CA SER A 322 -12.40 10.54 -15.46
C SER A 322 -13.01 11.95 -15.45
N ILE A 323 -12.77 12.71 -14.37
CA ILE A 323 -13.22 14.10 -14.25
C ILE A 323 -12.58 14.95 -15.35
N LEU A 324 -11.28 14.82 -15.61
CA LEU A 324 -10.61 15.54 -16.72
C LEU A 324 -11.20 15.23 -18.09
N LYS A 325 -11.77 14.03 -18.26
CA LYS A 325 -12.50 13.60 -19.46
C LYS A 325 -13.99 13.98 -19.43
N ARG A 326 -14.42 14.79 -18.45
CA ARG A 326 -15.81 15.24 -18.26
C ARG A 326 -16.78 14.07 -18.07
N ARG A 327 -16.36 13.05 -17.32
CA ARG A 327 -17.16 11.86 -17.01
C ARG A 327 -17.35 11.70 -15.52
N ASP A 328 -18.55 11.26 -15.13
CA ASP A 328 -18.83 10.85 -13.76
C ASP A 328 -18.25 9.49 -13.46
N TYR A 329 -17.48 9.41 -12.38
CA TYR A 329 -16.81 8.20 -11.95
C TYR A 329 -17.27 7.76 -10.57
N GLY A 330 -17.72 6.50 -10.51
CA GLY A 330 -18.02 5.80 -9.28
C GLY A 330 -19.10 6.45 -8.43
N ILE A 331 -18.86 6.48 -7.11
CA ILE A 331 -19.74 7.10 -6.13
C ILE A 331 -19.11 8.43 -5.72
N PRO A 332 -19.80 9.58 -5.85
CA PRO A 332 -19.22 10.89 -5.58
C PRO A 332 -18.54 11.00 -4.21
N PHE A 333 -19.18 10.46 -3.17
CA PHE A 333 -18.62 10.41 -1.81
C PHE A 333 -17.23 9.75 -1.75
N LEU A 334 -17.01 8.65 -2.48
CA LEU A 334 -15.73 7.95 -2.46
C LEU A 334 -14.59 8.81 -3.04
N ASN A 335 -14.89 9.65 -4.03
CA ASN A 335 -13.90 10.55 -4.62
C ASN A 335 -13.38 11.58 -3.60
N TYR A 336 -14.27 12.13 -2.76
CA TYR A 336 -13.87 12.98 -1.63
C TYR A 336 -13.05 12.18 -0.61
N LEU A 337 -13.55 10.99 -0.25
CA LEU A 337 -12.94 10.15 0.78
C LEU A 337 -11.51 9.75 0.40
N TYR A 338 -11.24 9.36 -0.84
CA TYR A 338 -9.89 8.97 -1.27
C TYR A 338 -8.87 10.10 -1.10
N ALA A 339 -9.22 11.34 -1.46
CA ALA A 339 -8.33 12.48 -1.28
C ALA A 339 -8.06 12.77 0.21
N VAL A 340 -9.11 12.73 1.04
CA VAL A 340 -8.98 12.94 2.50
C VAL A 340 -8.16 11.82 3.14
N LEU A 341 -8.42 10.55 2.81
CA LEU A 341 -7.68 9.41 3.33
C LEU A 341 -6.23 9.42 2.87
N LEU A 342 -5.94 9.75 1.61
CA LEU A 342 -4.58 9.92 1.11
C LEU A 342 -3.79 10.92 1.98
N CYS A 343 -4.35 12.11 2.19
CA CYS A 343 -3.72 13.14 3.02
C CYS A 343 -3.60 12.69 4.49
N GLY A 344 -4.68 12.13 5.05
CA GLY A 344 -4.72 11.66 6.43
C GLY A 344 -3.69 10.57 6.72
N PHE A 345 -3.58 9.55 5.86
CA PHE A 345 -2.58 8.50 6.03
C PHE A 345 -1.15 8.99 5.85
N ASN A 346 -0.89 9.95 4.95
CA ASN A 346 0.43 10.58 4.84
C ASN A 346 0.83 11.34 6.12
N LEU A 347 -0.12 12.09 6.70
CA LEU A 347 0.10 12.79 7.97
C LEU A 347 0.31 11.81 9.13
N ILE A 348 -0.52 10.77 9.22
CA ILE A 348 -0.38 9.73 10.24
C ILE A 348 0.95 8.98 10.07
N ALA A 349 1.42 8.72 8.85
CA ALA A 349 2.73 8.12 8.60
C ALA A 349 3.85 8.99 9.18
N ALA A 350 3.82 10.30 8.90
CA ALA A 350 4.81 11.24 9.41
C ALA A 350 4.81 11.31 10.95
N ILE A 351 3.62 11.50 11.53
CA ILE A 351 3.43 11.62 12.99
C ILE A 351 3.85 10.32 13.68
N SER A 352 3.41 9.16 13.18
CA SER A 352 3.75 7.87 13.77
C SER A 352 5.25 7.60 13.74
N TYR A 353 5.94 7.95 12.64
CA TYR A 353 7.40 7.83 12.59
C TYR A 353 8.06 8.70 13.66
N ILE A 354 7.74 10.00 13.70
CA ILE A 354 8.35 10.96 14.64
C ILE A 354 8.08 10.56 16.10
N TRP A 355 6.82 10.23 16.41
CA TRP A 355 6.41 9.86 17.76
C TRP A 355 7.05 8.55 18.22
N ILE A 356 6.95 7.48 17.43
CA ILE A 356 7.48 6.16 17.83
C ILE A 356 9.01 6.20 17.91
N SER A 357 9.69 6.82 16.94
CA SER A 357 11.15 6.93 16.97
C SER A 357 11.65 7.88 18.07
N GLN A 358 10.79 8.78 18.56
CA GLN A 358 11.15 9.89 19.44
C GLN A 358 12.22 10.80 18.82
N ALA A 359 12.16 11.00 17.51
CA ALA A 359 13.05 11.92 16.80
C ALA A 359 12.94 13.33 17.39
N LYS A 360 14.07 13.91 17.83
CA LYS A 360 14.10 15.29 18.34
C LYS A 360 14.06 16.27 17.16
N MET A 361 12.87 16.47 16.58
CA MET A 361 12.71 17.13 15.26
C MET A 361 13.21 18.57 15.16
N PHE A 362 13.50 19.24 16.29
CA PHE A 362 13.89 20.65 16.35
C PHE A 362 14.83 20.98 17.53
N SER A 363 15.50 19.98 18.12
CA SER A 363 16.40 20.21 19.27
C SER A 363 17.86 20.34 18.85
N ILE A 364 18.59 21.24 19.51
CA ILE A 364 20.05 21.43 19.38
C ILE A 364 20.81 20.34 20.17
N GLU A 365 20.15 19.66 21.11
CA GLU A 365 20.71 18.63 22.03
C GLU A 365 21.08 17.30 21.33
N CYS A 366 21.22 17.33 20.02
CA CYS A 366 21.52 16.18 19.19
C CYS A 366 22.98 15.72 19.30
N SER A 367 23.82 16.52 19.97
CA SER A 367 25.24 16.27 20.21
C SER A 367 25.54 15.80 21.64
N GLU A 368 24.54 15.70 22.52
CA GLU A 368 24.77 15.25 23.89
C GLU A 368 25.09 13.75 23.93
N ARG A 369 26.26 13.44 24.48
CA ARG A 369 26.76 12.08 24.64
C ARG A 369 25.98 11.42 25.80
N VAL A 370 25.10 10.45 25.49
CA VAL A 370 24.35 9.63 26.47
C VAL A 370 24.87 8.18 26.61
N GLY A 371 25.01 7.66 27.84
CA GLY A 371 25.62 6.35 28.13
C GLY A 371 24.86 5.14 27.54
N TYR A 372 25.45 3.92 27.60
CA TYR A 372 24.89 2.71 26.98
C TYR A 372 23.50 2.30 27.53
N ASP A 373 23.27 2.56 28.81
CA ASP A 373 22.00 2.27 29.49
C ASP A 373 20.92 3.31 29.15
N ASP A 374 21.31 4.50 28.74
CA ASP A 374 20.40 5.57 28.37
C ASP A 374 19.91 5.43 26.93
N ARG A 375 18.73 5.97 26.64
CA ARG A 375 18.18 6.00 25.28
C ARG A 375 18.97 6.99 24.42
N PRO A 376 19.58 6.56 23.29
CA PRO A 376 20.28 7.48 22.39
C PRO A 376 19.35 8.55 21.80
N ALA A 377 19.86 9.78 21.67
CA ALA A 377 19.16 10.83 20.94
C ALA A 377 19.16 10.54 19.43
N LEU A 378 18.00 10.75 18.78
CA LEU A 378 17.83 10.55 17.34
C LEU A 378 17.69 11.89 16.62
N CYS A 379 18.61 12.17 15.71
CA CYS A 379 18.64 13.42 14.96
C CYS A 379 18.04 13.24 13.57
N PRO A 380 17.00 14.01 13.22
CA PRO A 380 16.42 13.91 11.89
C PRO A 380 17.39 14.44 10.83
N THR A 381 17.41 13.78 9.69
CA THR A 381 18.14 14.24 8.51
C THR A 381 17.19 14.31 7.31
N GLY A 382 17.67 14.04 6.09
CA GLY A 382 16.92 14.28 4.86
C GLY A 382 15.56 13.58 4.77
N GLY A 383 15.45 12.36 5.28
CA GLY A 383 14.20 11.56 5.23
C GLY A 383 13.02 12.27 5.93
N PRO A 384 13.07 12.47 7.26
CA PRO A 384 12.00 13.15 8.00
C PRO A 384 11.62 14.54 7.46
N TYR A 385 12.58 15.37 7.05
CA TYR A 385 12.27 16.68 6.46
C TYR A 385 11.54 16.56 5.12
N THR A 386 11.92 15.59 4.29
CA THR A 386 11.26 15.37 2.99
C THR A 386 9.83 14.85 3.17
N ILE A 387 9.54 14.08 4.22
CA ILE A 387 8.16 13.69 4.59
C ILE A 387 7.32 14.92 4.98
N LEU A 388 7.89 15.84 5.76
CA LEU A 388 7.18 17.08 6.08
C LEU A 388 6.94 17.92 4.81
N GLY A 389 7.94 17.99 3.93
CA GLY A 389 7.82 18.64 2.62
C GLY A 389 6.73 18.02 1.73
N SER A 390 6.58 16.69 1.72
CA SER A 390 5.53 16.04 0.91
C SER A 390 4.11 16.39 1.40
N ASN A 391 3.95 16.59 2.71
CA ASN A 391 2.68 17.06 3.29
C ASN A 391 2.33 18.51 2.85
N LEU A 392 3.33 19.36 2.60
CA LEU A 392 3.12 20.71 2.05
C LEU A 392 2.57 20.70 0.62
N PHE A 393 2.76 19.61 -0.14
CA PHE A 393 2.14 19.46 -1.45
C PHE A 393 0.75 18.81 -1.37
N THR A 394 0.63 17.72 -0.58
CA THR A 394 -0.61 16.92 -0.55
C THR A 394 -1.77 17.60 0.17
N LEU A 395 -1.52 18.41 1.21
CA LEU A 395 -2.57 19.12 1.93
C LEU A 395 -3.24 20.20 1.06
N PRO A 396 -2.51 21.15 0.44
CA PRO A 396 -3.12 22.10 -0.50
C PRO A 396 -3.76 21.40 -1.71
N ALA A 397 -3.15 20.33 -2.23
CA ALA A 397 -3.75 19.55 -3.33
C ALA A 397 -5.13 19.01 -2.96
N THR A 398 -5.26 18.49 -1.74
CA THR A 398 -6.52 17.97 -1.19
C THR A 398 -7.54 19.07 -1.04
N VAL A 399 -7.20 20.19 -0.42
CA VAL A 399 -8.12 21.33 -0.25
C VAL A 399 -8.62 21.85 -1.60
N ILE A 400 -7.71 22.07 -2.56
CA ILE A 400 -8.09 22.52 -3.91
C ILE A 400 -9.01 21.50 -4.58
N PHE A 401 -8.71 20.20 -4.48
CA PHE A 401 -9.54 19.14 -5.05
C PHE A 401 -10.96 19.16 -4.45
N LEU A 402 -11.07 19.24 -3.12
CA LEU A 402 -12.35 19.27 -2.43
C LEU A 402 -13.19 20.49 -2.84
N ILE A 403 -12.57 21.67 -2.94
CA ILE A 403 -13.26 22.90 -3.38
C ILE A 403 -13.77 22.75 -4.82
N VAL A 404 -12.92 22.30 -5.75
CA VAL A 404 -13.28 22.10 -7.16
C VAL A 404 -14.43 21.08 -7.28
N TYR A 405 -14.31 19.97 -6.55
CA TYR A 405 -15.28 18.89 -6.62
C TYR A 405 -16.61 19.25 -5.94
N TYR A 406 -16.60 20.02 -4.84
CA TYR A 406 -17.82 20.55 -4.22
C TYR A 406 -18.55 21.55 -5.12
N ARG A 407 -17.84 22.54 -5.69
CA ARG A 407 -18.44 23.54 -6.60
C ARG A 407 -19.07 22.90 -7.83
N ARG A 408 -18.52 21.77 -8.29
CA ARG A 408 -19.10 20.97 -9.36
C ARG A 408 -20.48 20.42 -8.98
N VAL A 409 -20.63 19.87 -7.78
CA VAL A 409 -21.92 19.28 -7.32
C VAL A 409 -22.99 20.35 -7.14
N GLU A 410 -22.61 21.52 -6.65
CA GLU A 410 -23.50 22.68 -6.50
C GLU A 410 -24.10 23.11 -7.85
N VAL A 411 -23.28 23.29 -8.88
CA VAL A 411 -23.75 23.71 -10.21
C VAL A 411 -24.61 22.63 -10.89
N GLU A 412 -24.32 21.35 -10.66
CA GLU A 412 -25.18 20.27 -11.16
C GLU A 412 -26.56 20.29 -10.50
N TYR A 413 -26.64 20.67 -9.23
CA TYR A 413 -27.92 20.81 -8.52
C TYR A 413 -28.71 22.02 -9.01
N GLU A 414 -28.05 23.17 -9.21
CA GLU A 414 -28.66 24.38 -9.76
C GLU A 414 -29.27 24.13 -11.15
N MET A 415 -28.53 23.48 -12.07
CA MET A 415 -29.05 23.16 -13.41
C MET A 415 -30.26 22.24 -13.37
N LYS A 416 -30.28 21.23 -12.49
CA LYS A 416 -31.45 20.33 -12.34
C LYS A 416 -32.65 21.04 -11.77
N LEU A 417 -32.44 22.01 -10.87
CA LEU A 417 -33.51 22.82 -10.32
C LEU A 417 -34.12 23.71 -11.41
N GLU A 418 -33.29 24.35 -12.23
CA GLU A 418 -33.75 25.16 -13.37
C GLU A 418 -34.55 24.33 -14.39
N GLU A 419 -34.06 23.14 -14.77
CA GLU A 419 -34.80 22.21 -15.63
C GLU A 419 -36.17 21.84 -15.04
N SER A 420 -36.23 21.51 -13.75
CA SER A 420 -37.50 21.15 -13.09
C SER A 420 -38.53 22.29 -13.05
N VAL A 421 -38.07 23.54 -12.92
CA VAL A 421 -38.94 24.72 -12.93
C VAL A 421 -39.47 25.01 -14.34
N ILE A 422 -38.64 24.81 -15.36
CA ILE A 422 -39.05 24.98 -16.76
C ILE A 422 -40.11 23.94 -17.14
N ASP A 423 -39.90 22.67 -16.77
CA ASP A 423 -40.86 21.59 -17.04
C ASP A 423 -42.21 21.86 -16.37
N MET A 424 -42.22 22.28 -15.09
CA MET A 424 -43.44 22.67 -14.37
C MET A 424 -44.21 23.81 -15.06
N ASN A 425 -43.51 24.85 -15.51
CA ASN A 425 -44.15 25.99 -16.19
C ASN A 425 -44.68 25.62 -17.59
N SER A 426 -44.10 24.60 -18.23
CA SER A 426 -44.56 24.11 -19.52
C SER A 426 -45.87 23.31 -19.42
N GLU A 427 -46.08 22.57 -18.32
CA GLU A 427 -47.33 21.83 -18.07
C GLU A 427 -48.51 22.76 -17.75
N ASP A 428 -48.29 23.86 -17.01
CA ASP A 428 -49.34 24.86 -16.73
C ASP A 428 -49.74 25.69 -17.96
N SER A 429 -48.86 25.82 -18.95
CA SER A 429 -49.17 26.50 -20.21
C SER A 429 -49.94 25.63 -21.21
N GLY A 430 -50.11 24.33 -20.92
CA GLY A 430 -50.84 23.36 -21.75
C GLY A 430 -52.33 23.21 -21.43
N ILE A 431 -52.86 23.96 -20.45
CA ILE A 431 -54.31 24.07 -20.25
C ILE A 431 -54.83 25.06 -21.31
N GLU A 432 -54.95 24.57 -22.55
CA GLU A 432 -55.79 25.21 -23.56
C GLU A 432 -57.20 25.33 -22.97
N LEU A 433 -57.59 26.57 -22.73
CA LEU A 433 -58.97 26.98 -22.52
C LEU A 433 -59.80 26.52 -23.73
N ASN A 434 -60.34 25.31 -23.65
CA ASN A 434 -61.55 24.93 -24.38
C ASN A 434 -62.70 25.77 -23.82
N ILE A 435 -62.75 27.04 -24.22
CA ILE A 435 -63.95 27.86 -24.12
C ILE A 435 -64.94 27.24 -25.09
N ILE A 436 -65.79 26.38 -24.55
CA ILE A 436 -67.01 25.90 -25.19
C ILE A 436 -67.85 27.16 -25.46
N THR A 437 -67.95 27.52 -26.74
CA THR A 437 -68.96 28.46 -27.23
C THR A 437 -70.27 27.70 -27.40
N GLU A 438 -71.25 28.00 -26.55
CA GLU A 438 -72.69 27.83 -26.85
C GLU A 438 -73.39 29.19 -26.72
#